data_AF-A0A084SUU1-F1
#
_entry.id   AF-A0A084SUU1-F1
#
_cell.length_a   1.000
_cell.length_b   1.000
_cell.length_c   1.000
_cell.angle_alpha   90.00
_cell.angle_beta   90.00
_cell.angle_gamma   90.00
#
_symmetry.space_group_name_H-M   'P 1'
#
loop_
_entity.id
_entity.type
_entity.pdbx_description
1 polymer ?
#
loop_
_entity_poly.entity_id
_entity_poly.type
_entity_poly.pdbx_seq_one_letter_code
_entity_poly.pdbx_strand_id
1 'polypeptide(L)'
;MTPRIVEGDLLEQRVDAIVNAWNRMLWRSSERSIRDSVTNALARAREHGFGSVAFPIIGAGSGGFDEERALEVMVSTLEAREAEMDVTVVRYRRR
;
A
#
# COMPACT_ATOMS: atom_id res chain seq x y z
N MET A 1 -6.10 -0.94 -12.44
CA MET A 1 -5.82 -2.33 -11.98
C MET A 1 -6.58 -2.58 -10.69
N THR A 2 -7.02 -3.80 -10.39
CA THR A 2 -7.72 -4.09 -9.13
C THR A 2 -6.76 -4.81 -8.17
N PRO A 3 -6.44 -4.24 -6.99
CA PRO A 3 -5.53 -4.89 -6.06
C PRO A 3 -6.19 -6.08 -5.36
N ARG A 4 -5.40 -7.10 -5.05
CA ARG A 4 -5.82 -8.20 -4.16
C ARG A 4 -5.76 -7.73 -2.71
N ILE A 5 -6.84 -7.85 -1.97
CA ILE A 5 -6.87 -7.51 -0.55
C ILE A 5 -6.80 -8.81 0.25
N VAL A 6 -5.82 -8.90 1.17
CA VAL A 6 -5.61 -10.10 2.00
C VAL A 6 -5.47 -9.72 3.47
N GLU A 7 -5.92 -10.58 4.36
CA GLU A 7 -5.64 -10.48 5.79
C GLU A 7 -4.45 -11.39 6.14
N GLY A 8 -3.46 -10.89 6.88
CA GLY A 8 -2.30 -11.69 7.28
C GLY A 8 -1.03 -10.88 7.54
N ASP A 9 0.13 -11.49 7.36
CA ASP A 9 1.43 -10.83 7.50
C ASP A 9 1.98 -10.39 6.13
N LEU A 10 2.48 -9.16 6.07
CA LEU A 10 3.12 -8.61 4.87
C LEU A 10 4.37 -9.42 4.48
N LEU A 11 5.08 -9.96 5.47
CA LEU A 11 6.30 -10.75 5.26
C LEU A 11 6.04 -12.14 4.69
N GLU A 12 4.78 -12.62 4.72
CA GLU A 12 4.40 -13.90 4.12
C GLU A 12 4.06 -13.78 2.62
N GLN A 13 4.03 -12.57 2.07
CA GLN A 13 3.67 -12.35 0.66
C GLN A 13 4.82 -12.73 -0.27
N ARG A 14 4.52 -13.58 -1.26
CA ARG A 14 5.44 -13.94 -2.36
C ARG A 14 5.29 -12.93 -3.49
N VAL A 15 6.05 -11.85 -3.41
CA VAL A 15 6.09 -10.75 -4.38
C VAL A 15 7.52 -10.31 -4.63
N ASP A 16 7.76 -9.59 -5.72
CA ASP A 16 9.10 -9.09 -6.08
C ASP A 16 9.54 -7.95 -5.15
N ALA A 17 8.60 -7.14 -4.68
CA ALA A 17 8.86 -6.02 -3.78
C ALA A 17 7.82 -5.87 -2.66
N ILE A 18 8.29 -5.48 -1.48
CA ILE A 18 7.45 -5.12 -0.34
C ILE A 18 7.62 -3.62 -0.05
N VAL A 19 6.51 -2.92 0.12
CA VAL A 19 6.50 -1.51 0.52
C VAL A 19 6.53 -1.42 2.05
N ASN A 20 7.46 -0.63 2.59
CA ASN A 20 7.47 -0.30 4.01
C ASN A 20 6.83 1.08 4.25
N ALA A 21 5.89 1.15 5.20
CA ALA A 21 5.23 2.41 5.58
C ALA A 21 5.95 3.04 6.78
N TRP A 22 7.08 3.72 6.55
CA TRP A 22 7.86 4.36 7.62
C TRP A 22 8.02 5.87 7.43
N ASN A 23 7.13 6.64 8.06
CA ASN A 23 7.16 8.11 8.02
C ASN A 23 7.11 8.71 9.44
N ARG A 24 8.24 8.75 10.16
CA ARG A 24 8.32 9.27 11.53
C ARG A 24 8.12 10.79 11.66
N MET A 25 8.20 11.56 10.57
CA MET A 25 8.17 13.03 10.61
C MET A 25 6.79 13.66 10.35
N LEU A 26 5.77 12.88 10.01
CA LEU A 26 4.41 13.37 9.71
C LEU A 26 3.43 12.74 10.70
N TRP A 27 3.27 13.36 11.86
CA TRP A 27 2.50 12.82 13.00
C TRP A 27 1.00 12.63 12.76
N ARG A 28 0.47 13.01 11.58
CA ARG A 28 -0.89 12.65 11.15
C ARG A 28 -0.89 12.33 9.67
N SER A 29 -1.30 11.11 9.35
CA SER A 29 -1.60 10.74 7.97
C SER A 29 -2.82 11.51 7.48
N SER A 30 -2.83 11.85 6.18
CA SER A 30 -3.97 12.46 5.49
C SER A 30 -4.26 11.66 4.23
N GLU A 31 -5.45 11.80 3.66
CA GLU A 31 -5.76 11.14 2.38
C GLU A 31 -4.71 11.49 1.31
N ARG A 32 -4.31 12.76 1.21
CA ARG A 32 -3.26 13.20 0.27
C ARG A 32 -1.96 12.43 0.49
N SER A 33 -1.46 12.36 1.72
CA SER A 33 -0.19 11.67 1.97
C SER A 33 -0.26 10.16 1.73
N ILE A 34 -1.43 9.53 1.93
CA ILE A 34 -1.67 8.13 1.58
C ILE A 34 -1.63 7.96 0.06
N ARG A 35 -2.35 8.80 -0.71
CA ARG A 35 -2.35 8.77 -2.18
C ARG A 35 -0.94 8.96 -2.75
N ASP A 36 -0.21 9.95 -2.24
CA ASP A 36 1.15 10.25 -2.68
C ASP A 36 2.10 9.09 -2.38
N SER A 37 1.99 8.47 -1.19
CA SER A 37 2.82 7.33 -0.81
C SER A 37 2.58 6.12 -1.72
N VAL A 38 1.30 5.78 -1.98
CA VAL A 38 0.95 4.69 -2.90
C VAL A 38 1.47 4.98 -4.30
N THR A 39 1.26 6.19 -4.79
CA THR A 39 1.68 6.61 -6.14
C THR A 39 3.19 6.49 -6.33
N ASN A 40 3.95 7.03 -5.38
CA ASN A 40 5.40 7.05 -5.45
C ASN A 40 5.97 5.63 -5.35
N ALA A 41 5.48 4.82 -4.41
CA ALA A 41 5.92 3.44 -4.27
C ALA A 41 5.62 2.61 -5.54
N LEU A 42 4.44 2.80 -6.14
CA LEU A 42 4.09 2.14 -7.39
C LEU A 42 5.01 2.57 -8.54
N ALA A 43 5.31 3.87 -8.65
CA ALA A 43 6.23 4.38 -9.66
C ALA A 43 7.63 3.76 -9.51
N ARG A 44 8.14 3.66 -8.27
CA ARG A 44 9.42 2.99 -8.01
C ARG A 44 9.40 1.50 -8.39
N ALA A 45 8.35 0.77 -8.05
CA ALA A 45 8.24 -0.64 -8.44
C ALA A 45 8.28 -0.82 -9.96
N ARG A 46 7.63 0.08 -10.71
CA ARG A 46 7.66 0.11 -12.18
C ARG A 46 9.04 0.47 -12.73
N GLU A 47 9.71 1.46 -12.17
CA GLU A 47 11.07 1.85 -12.58
C GLU A 47 12.06 0.68 -12.48
N HIS A 48 11.85 -0.21 -11.51
CA HIS A 48 12.65 -1.42 -11.33
C HIS A 48 12.17 -2.64 -12.13
N GLY A 49 11.06 -2.51 -12.87
CA GLY A 49 10.52 -3.60 -13.69
C GLY A 49 9.94 -4.78 -12.88
N PHE A 50 9.49 -4.55 -11.65
CA PHE A 50 8.88 -5.59 -10.84
C PHE A 50 7.49 -5.98 -11.37
N GLY A 51 7.21 -7.29 -11.37
CA GLY A 51 5.93 -7.84 -11.81
C GLY A 51 4.89 -7.90 -10.68
N SER A 52 5.33 -7.80 -9.42
CA SER A 52 4.46 -7.87 -8.25
C SER A 52 4.95 -7.04 -7.05
N VAL A 53 4.01 -6.45 -6.32
CA VAL A 53 4.30 -5.64 -5.13
C VAL A 53 3.25 -5.82 -4.03
N ALA A 54 3.68 -5.89 -2.77
CA ALA A 54 2.81 -5.92 -1.62
C ALA A 54 2.89 -4.62 -0.80
N PHE A 55 1.73 -4.06 -0.46
CA PHE A 55 1.56 -2.88 0.38
C PHE A 55 0.95 -3.28 1.73
N PRO A 56 1.45 -2.76 2.87
CA PRO A 56 0.64 -2.67 4.08
C PRO A 56 -0.42 -1.58 3.92
N ILE A 57 -1.45 -1.57 4.78
CA ILE A 57 -2.32 -0.39 4.87
C ILE A 57 -1.51 0.82 5.36
N ILE A 58 -1.36 1.82 4.51
CA ILE A 58 -0.60 3.04 4.80
C ILE A 58 -1.48 4.03 5.57
N GLY A 59 -1.00 4.46 6.73
CA GLY A 59 -1.64 5.52 7.54
C GLY A 59 -2.49 5.05 8.72
N ALA A 60 -2.87 3.76 8.76
CA ALA A 60 -3.76 3.17 9.75
C ALA A 60 -3.12 2.81 11.11
N GLY A 61 -1.79 2.75 11.17
CA GLY A 61 -1.04 2.45 12.40
C GLY A 61 -0.68 3.70 13.20
N SER A 62 0.61 3.96 13.36
CA SER A 62 1.11 5.15 14.07
C SER A 62 0.72 6.49 13.44
N GLY A 63 0.17 6.49 12.22
CA GLY A 63 -0.32 7.68 11.52
C GLY A 63 -1.70 8.16 11.98
N GLY A 64 -2.43 7.35 12.75
CA GLY A 64 -3.71 7.70 13.36
C GLY A 64 -4.86 7.94 12.37
N PHE A 65 -4.73 7.50 11.11
CA PHE A 65 -5.82 7.52 10.14
C PHE A 65 -6.72 6.30 10.34
N ASP A 66 -8.00 6.43 9.99
CA ASP A 66 -8.93 5.29 10.04
C ASP A 66 -8.51 4.21 9.04
N GLU A 67 -8.47 2.94 9.48
CA GLU A 67 -7.94 1.85 8.66
C GLU A 67 -8.78 1.59 7.41
N GLU A 68 -10.10 1.56 7.54
CA GLU A 68 -11.01 1.31 6.42
C GLU A 68 -10.92 2.45 5.42
N ARG A 69 -10.94 3.69 5.89
CA ARG A 69 -10.78 4.86 5.02
C ARG A 69 -9.40 4.92 4.36
N ALA A 70 -8.33 4.51 5.05
CA ALA A 70 -7.02 4.39 4.44
C ALA A 70 -7.05 3.37 3.30
N LEU A 71 -7.66 2.20 3.53
CA LEU A 71 -7.79 1.18 2.51
C LEU A 71 -8.60 1.68 1.30
N GLU A 72 -9.73 2.37 1.50
CA GLU A 72 -10.52 2.97 0.43
C GLU A 72 -9.71 3.96 -0.41
N VAL A 73 -8.92 4.81 0.25
CA VAL A 73 -8.04 5.77 -0.42
C VAL A 73 -6.96 5.04 -1.22
N MET A 74 -6.36 3.98 -0.66
CA MET A 74 -5.37 3.15 -1.36
C MET A 74 -5.97 2.45 -2.58
N VAL A 75 -7.12 1.78 -2.42
CA VAL A 75 -7.81 1.03 -3.50
C VAL A 75 -8.20 1.99 -4.62
N SER A 76 -8.88 3.10 -4.33
CA SER A 76 -9.25 4.08 -5.36
C SER A 76 -8.03 4.65 -6.10
N THR A 77 -6.89 4.78 -5.42
CA THR A 77 -5.64 5.25 -6.03
C THR A 77 -5.03 4.21 -6.96
N LEU A 78 -5.05 2.94 -6.56
CA LEU A 78 -4.54 1.82 -7.37
C LEU A 78 -5.45 1.56 -8.59
N GLU A 79 -6.77 1.64 -8.41
CA GLU A 79 -7.75 1.44 -9.48
C GLU A 79 -7.67 2.50 -10.57
N ALA A 80 -7.41 3.76 -10.19
CA ALA A 80 -7.20 4.86 -11.12
C ALA A 80 -5.91 4.75 -11.95
N ARG A 81 -5.11 3.69 -11.79
CA ARG A 81 -3.84 3.47 -12.51
C ARG A 81 -3.89 2.21 -13.36
N GLU A 82 -3.37 2.33 -14.57
CA GLU A 82 -3.12 1.20 -15.46
C GLU A 82 -1.73 0.64 -15.21
N ALA A 83 -1.64 -0.64 -14.84
CA ALA A 83 -0.37 -1.32 -14.66
C ALA A 83 -0.51 -2.80 -14.96
N GLU A 84 0.45 -3.34 -15.71
CA GLU A 84 0.74 -4.77 -15.82
C GLU A 84 1.60 -5.20 -14.62
N MET A 85 1.05 -5.07 -13.41
CA MET A 85 1.73 -5.47 -12.18
C MET A 85 0.70 -5.98 -11.17
N ASP A 86 1.02 -7.10 -10.54
CA ASP A 86 0.20 -7.67 -9.48
C ASP A 86 0.38 -6.88 -8.18
N VAL A 87 -0.69 -6.24 -7.71
CA VAL A 87 -0.67 -5.50 -6.45
C VAL A 87 -1.46 -6.23 -5.40
N THR A 88 -0.84 -6.47 -4.24
CA THR A 88 -1.50 -7.00 -3.04
C THR A 88 -1.49 -5.94 -1.93
N VAL A 89 -2.65 -5.69 -1.32
CA VAL A 89 -2.77 -4.89 -0.10
C VAL A 89 -3.04 -5.82 1.07
N VAL A 90 -2.16 -5.77 2.08
CA VAL A 90 -2.22 -6.64 3.25
C VAL A 90 -2.77 -5.85 4.44
N ARG A 91 -3.92 -6.30 4.94
CA ARG A 91 -4.45 -5.90 6.23
C ARG A 91 -3.84 -6.78 7.31
N TYR A 92 -3.11 -6.18 8.24
CA TYR A 92 -2.42 -6.95 9.27
C TYR A 92 -3.41 -7.59 10.25
N ARG A 93 -3.26 -8.90 10.47
CA ARG A 93 -3.97 -9.64 11.52
C ARG A 93 -2.97 -10.51 12.27
N ARG A 94 -2.96 -10.42 13.59
CA ARG A 94 -2.17 -11.33 14.43
C ARG A 94 -2.80 -12.72 14.37
N ARG A 95 -2.00 -13.74 14.10
CA ARG A 95 -2.36 -15.14 14.41
C ARG A 95 -2.45 -15.34 15.93
#